data_AF-L9WJX2-F1
#
_entry.id   AF-L9WJX2-F1
#
_cell.length_a   1.000
_cell.length_b   1.000
_cell.length_c   1.000
_cell.angle_alpha   90.00
_cell.angle_beta   90.00
_cell.angle_gamma   90.00
#
_symmetry.space_group_name_H-M   'P 1'
#
loop_
_entity.id
_entity.type
_entity.pdbx_description
1 polymer ?
#
loop_
_entity_poly.entity_id
_entity_poly.type
_entity_poly.pdbx_seq_one_letter_code
_entity_poly.pdbx_strand_id
1 'polypeptide(L)'
;MSTTFEVTAYRTLWFGLQYDSETVEQGETVGNGALATVRWYDGEPVGDGHLQGQFTALKDVVDDMIDKGVFTLSTTRQYVNYPALLPWRSAPRSLRVGL
;
A
#
# COMPACT_ATOMS: atom_id res chain seq x y z
N MET A 1 -1.96 -3.45 39.78
CA MET A 1 -2.58 -4.25 38.71
C MET A 1 -2.03 -3.73 37.40
N SER A 2 -1.38 -4.58 36.59
CA SER A 2 -0.86 -4.23 35.27
C SER A 2 -1.91 -4.59 34.23
N THR A 3 -2.23 -3.66 33.33
CA THR A 3 -3.16 -3.88 32.23
C THR A 3 -2.38 -4.38 31.02
N THR A 4 -2.71 -5.57 30.53
CA THR A 4 -2.16 -6.10 29.28
C THR A 4 -2.98 -5.60 28.09
N PHE A 5 -2.31 -5.17 27.03
CA PHE A 5 -2.93 -4.72 25.77
C PHE A 5 -2.39 -5.53 24.59
N GLU A 6 -3.24 -5.78 23.61
CA GLU A 6 -2.86 -6.42 22.35
C GLU A 6 -2.45 -5.33 21.35
N VAL A 7 -1.22 -5.40 20.83
CA VAL A 7 -0.70 -4.45 19.85
C VAL A 7 -0.60 -5.12 18.49
N THR A 8 -1.11 -4.45 17.46
CA THR A 8 -0.79 -4.79 16.07
C THR A 8 0.19 -3.77 15.50
N ALA A 9 1.37 -4.22 15.11
CA ALA A 9 2.36 -3.38 14.44
C ALA A 9 2.09 -3.31 12.93
N TYR A 10 2.30 -2.13 12.34
CA TYR A 10 2.12 -1.86 10.92
C TYR A 10 3.39 -1.28 10.29
N ARG A 11 3.54 -1.52 8.99
CA ARG A 11 4.46 -0.83 8.08
C ARG A 11 3.67 0.20 7.28
N THR A 12 4.20 1.41 7.21
CA THR A 12 3.70 2.47 6.34
C THR A 12 4.39 2.37 4.98
N LEU A 13 3.61 2.29 3.91
CA LEU A 13 4.06 2.26 2.53
C LEU A 13 3.54 3.53 1.86
N TRP A 14 4.40 4.24 1.13
CA TRP A 14 4.04 5.49 0.45
C TRP A 14 4.12 5.30 -1.05
N PHE A 15 3.05 5.66 -1.76
CA PHE A 15 3.00 5.47 -3.21
C PHE A 15 3.96 6.40 -3.93
N GLY A 16 4.01 7.68 -3.55
CA GLY A 16 5.01 8.62 -4.09
C GLY A 16 5.06 8.71 -5.62
N LEU A 17 3.92 8.49 -6.30
CA LEU A 17 3.86 8.39 -7.76
C LEU A 17 4.43 9.61 -8.48
N GLN A 18 4.46 10.78 -7.83
CA GLN A 18 5.05 11.97 -8.42
C GLN A 18 6.56 11.90 -8.69
N TYR A 19 7.24 10.84 -8.23
CA TYR A 19 8.65 10.60 -8.53
C TYR A 19 8.87 9.52 -9.59
N ASP A 20 7.86 8.69 -9.83
CA ASP A 20 7.98 7.52 -10.71
C ASP A 20 7.18 7.71 -12.01
N SER A 21 6.07 8.46 -11.94
CA SER A 21 5.14 8.68 -13.05
C SER A 21 5.52 9.86 -13.93
N GLU A 22 5.36 9.69 -15.24
CA GLU A 22 5.54 10.79 -16.20
C GLU A 22 4.39 11.79 -16.16
N THR A 23 3.19 11.35 -15.73
CA THR A 23 1.97 12.16 -15.76
C THR A 23 1.64 12.82 -14.43
N VAL A 24 2.10 12.25 -13.30
CA VAL A 24 1.78 12.78 -11.96
C VAL A 24 2.82 13.81 -11.53
N GLU A 25 2.50 15.10 -11.66
CA GLU A 25 3.44 16.16 -11.24
C GLU A 25 3.38 16.46 -9.73
N GLN A 26 2.25 16.20 -9.08
CA GLN A 26 2.03 16.47 -7.65
C GLN A 26 1.22 15.36 -7.00
N GLY A 27 1.65 14.95 -5.80
CA GLY A 27 0.96 13.97 -4.98
C GLY A 27 0.79 14.48 -3.55
N GLU A 28 -0.33 14.14 -2.92
CA GLU A 28 -0.53 14.42 -1.49
C GLU A 28 0.53 13.66 -0.68
N THR A 29 1.17 14.36 0.26
CA THR A 29 2.18 13.78 1.16
C THR A 29 1.54 13.04 2.34
N VAL A 30 0.27 13.31 2.62
CA VAL A 30 -0.53 12.67 3.67
C VAL A 30 -1.67 11.90 2.99
N GLY A 31 -1.97 10.69 3.47
CA GLY A 31 -3.02 9.85 2.87
C GLY A 31 -2.63 9.17 1.54
N ASN A 32 -1.40 9.32 1.05
CA ASN A 32 -1.03 8.66 -0.21
C ASN A 32 -0.27 7.35 0.00
N GLY A 33 -0.84 6.46 0.82
CA GLY A 33 -0.12 5.28 1.26
C GLY A 33 -1.00 4.12 1.70
N ALA A 34 -0.33 3.06 2.12
CA ALA A 34 -0.95 1.87 2.63
C ALA A 34 -0.28 1.43 3.93
N LEU A 35 -1.08 0.90 4.85
CA LEU A 35 -0.58 0.22 6.04
C LEU A 35 -0.58 -1.27 5.77
N ALA A 36 0.55 -1.96 5.97
CA ALA A 36 0.62 -3.42 5.93
C ALA A 36 0.97 -3.95 7.32
N THR A 37 0.35 -5.04 7.76
CA THR A 37 0.71 -5.68 9.04
C THR A 37 2.15 -6.19 9.00
N VAL A 38 2.91 -5.98 10.08
CA VAL A 38 4.24 -6.57 10.22
C VAL A 38 4.11 -8.09 10.28
N ARG A 39 4.99 -8.79 9.55
CA ARG A 39 5.11 -10.24 9.65
C ARG A 39 6.03 -10.58 10.81
N TRP A 40 5.64 -11.57 11.60
CA TRP A 40 6.38 -12.04 12.76
C TRP A 40 6.72 -13.52 12.60
N TYR A 41 7.87 -13.93 13.10
CA TYR A 41 8.27 -15.32 13.25
C TYR A 41 9.02 -15.44 14.58
N ASP A 42 8.56 -16.33 15.45
CA ASP A 42 9.12 -16.55 16.79
C ASP A 42 9.27 -15.27 17.63
N GLY A 43 8.24 -14.40 17.59
CA GLY A 43 8.23 -13.14 18.36
C GLY A 43 9.07 -12.01 17.75
N GLU A 44 9.80 -12.25 16.66
CA GLU A 44 10.62 -11.25 15.97
C GLU A 44 10.01 -10.82 14.64
N PRO A 45 10.12 -9.53 14.25
CA PRO A 45 9.66 -9.08 12.96
C PRO A 45 10.57 -9.63 11.85
N VAL A 46 9.98 -10.26 10.84
CA VAL A 46 10.74 -10.74 9.68
C VAL A 46 10.91 -9.65 8.63
N GLY A 47 11.93 -9.80 7.79
CA GLY A 47 12.28 -8.82 6.77
C GLY A 47 11.16 -8.54 5.75
N ASP A 48 11.13 -7.30 5.27
CA ASP A 48 10.06 -6.79 4.41
C ASP A 48 10.31 -7.00 2.91
N GLY A 49 11.36 -7.73 2.50
CA GLY A 49 11.75 -7.82 1.08
C GLY A 49 10.63 -8.30 0.14
N HIS A 50 9.81 -9.26 0.58
CA HIS A 50 8.65 -9.70 -0.19
C HIS A 50 7.55 -8.63 -0.26
N LEU A 51 7.29 -7.93 0.84
CA LEU A 51 6.32 -6.83 0.91
C LEU A 51 6.76 -5.66 0.01
N GLN A 52 8.05 -5.32 0.06
CA GLN A 52 8.64 -4.27 -0.77
C GLN A 52 8.52 -4.63 -2.25
N GLY A 53 8.92 -5.83 -2.65
CA GLY A 53 8.81 -6.26 -4.06
C GLY A 53 7.36 -6.25 -4.57
N GLN A 54 6.40 -6.67 -3.73
CA GLN A 54 4.98 -6.58 -4.06
C GLN A 54 4.49 -5.14 -4.19
N PHE A 55 4.91 -4.27 -3.28
CA PHE A 55 4.52 -2.86 -3.30
C PHE A 55 5.12 -2.11 -4.50
N THR A 56 6.37 -2.42 -4.86
CA THR A 56 7.01 -1.90 -6.09
C THR A 56 6.23 -2.32 -7.32
N ALA A 57 5.92 -3.61 -7.48
CA ALA A 57 5.14 -4.09 -8.62
C ALA A 57 3.75 -3.43 -8.71
N LEU A 58 3.12 -3.15 -7.57
CA LEU A 58 1.85 -2.41 -7.54
C LEU A 58 2.02 -0.97 -8.04
N LYS A 59 3.08 -0.28 -7.62
CA LYS A 59 3.39 1.08 -8.08
C LYS A 59 3.57 1.11 -9.59
N ASP A 60 4.39 0.20 -10.14
CA ASP A 60 4.67 0.12 -11.58
C ASP A 60 3.39 -0.07 -12.40
N VAL A 61 2.48 -0.95 -11.95
CA VAL A 61 1.21 -1.18 -12.65
C VAL A 61 0.28 0.04 -12.56
N VAL A 62 0.19 0.68 -11.39
CA VAL A 62 -0.65 1.87 -11.22
C VAL A 62 -0.15 3.00 -12.10
N ASP A 63 1.16 3.18 -12.14
CA ASP A 63 1.83 4.18 -12.94
C ASP A 63 1.56 3.99 -14.45
N ASP A 64 1.84 2.80 -14.97
CA ASP A 64 1.60 2.45 -16.37
C ASP A 64 0.13 2.64 -16.79
N MET A 65 -0.82 2.39 -15.89
CA MET A 65 -2.25 2.61 -16.15
C MET A 65 -2.63 4.10 -16.14
N ILE A 66 -1.95 4.94 -15.35
CA ILE A 66 -2.14 6.39 -15.37
C ILE A 66 -1.55 6.97 -16.65
N ASP A 67 -0.32 6.60 -17.00
CA ASP A 67 0.38 7.12 -18.19
C ASP A 67 -0.33 6.74 -19.49
N LYS A 68 -0.95 5.55 -19.54
CA LYS A 68 -1.79 5.13 -20.67
C LYS A 68 -3.17 5.78 -20.70
N GLY A 69 -3.50 6.63 -19.71
CA GLY A 69 -4.81 7.26 -19.57
C GLY A 69 -5.95 6.28 -19.25
N VAL A 70 -5.63 5.05 -18.84
CA VAL A 70 -6.61 4.03 -18.43
C VAL A 70 -7.23 4.41 -17.09
N PHE A 71 -6.42 4.96 -16.18
CA PHE A 71 -6.91 5.62 -14.97
C PHE A 71 -6.70 7.12 -15.06
N THR A 72 -7.72 7.86 -14.64
CA THR A 72 -7.49 9.23 -14.18
C THR A 72 -6.98 9.17 -12.74
N LEU A 73 -6.29 10.20 -12.26
CA LEU A 73 -5.91 10.32 -10.84
C LEU A 73 -7.09 10.06 -9.87
N SER A 74 -8.30 10.47 -10.25
CA SER A 74 -9.52 10.22 -9.48
C SER A 74 -9.98 8.75 -9.51
N THR A 75 -9.73 8.05 -10.61
CA THR A 75 -10.05 6.62 -10.80
C THR A 75 -9.00 5.74 -10.13
N THR A 76 -7.74 6.16 -10.09
CA THR A 76 -6.67 5.48 -9.35
C THR A 76 -7.04 5.31 -7.88
N ARG A 77 -7.61 6.35 -7.25
CA ARG A 77 -8.14 6.31 -5.87
C ARG A 77 -9.19 5.22 -5.66
N GLN A 78 -10.02 4.93 -6.66
CA GLN A 78 -10.99 3.83 -6.63
C GLN A 78 -10.37 2.48 -7.01
N TYR A 79 -9.32 2.48 -7.85
CA TYR A 79 -8.66 1.26 -8.32
C TYR A 79 -7.86 0.55 -7.22
N VAL A 80 -7.21 1.28 -6.32
CA VAL A 80 -6.56 0.67 -5.14
C VAL A 80 -7.60 0.04 -4.18
N ASN A 81 -8.87 0.46 -4.27
CA ASN A 81 -10.00 -0.13 -3.57
C ASN A 81 -10.73 -1.23 -4.38
N TYR A 82 -10.28 -1.55 -5.60
CA TYR A 82 -11.00 -2.39 -6.56
C TYR A 82 -11.03 -3.88 -6.19
N PRO A 83 -12.09 -4.62 -6.56
CA PRO A 83 -12.26 -6.03 -6.24
C PRO A 83 -11.12 -6.96 -6.69
N ALA A 84 -10.43 -6.63 -7.78
CA ALA A 84 -9.28 -7.42 -8.26
C ALA A 84 -8.11 -7.42 -7.27
N LEU A 85 -8.05 -6.42 -6.38
CA LEU A 85 -7.10 -6.34 -5.27
C LEU A 85 -7.67 -6.93 -3.96
N LEU A 86 -8.89 -7.52 -3.96
CA LEU A 86 -9.46 -8.18 -2.77
C LEU A 86 -8.59 -9.27 -2.16
N PRO A 87 -7.85 -10.11 -2.93
CA PRO A 87 -6.92 -11.08 -2.33
C PRO A 87 -5.86 -10.43 -1.42
N TRP A 88 -5.57 -9.14 -1.65
CA TRP A 88 -4.67 -8.32 -0.83
C TRP A 88 -5.35 -7.73 0.41
N ARG A 89 -6.69 -7.71 0.46
CA ARG A 89 -7.51 -7.18 1.55
C ARG A 89 -8.08 -8.27 2.48
N SER A 90 -8.25 -9.49 1.98
CA SER A 90 -8.97 -10.58 2.66
C SER A 90 -8.09 -11.69 3.25
N ALA A 91 -6.77 -11.66 3.04
CA ALA A 91 -5.85 -12.38 3.92
C ALA A 91 -5.85 -11.71 5.31
N PRO A 92 -5.42 -12.36 6.41
CA PRO A 92 -5.28 -11.72 7.74
C PRO A 92 -4.25 -10.56 7.77
N ARG A 93 -3.81 -10.10 6.59
CA ARG A 93 -2.84 -9.05 6.30
C ARG A 93 -3.63 -7.84 5.83
N SER A 94 -3.99 -6.96 6.75
CA SER A 94 -4.77 -5.79 6.39
C SER A 94 -3.86 -4.77 5.70
N LEU A 95 -3.93 -4.71 4.36
CA LEU A 95 -3.55 -3.49 3.63
C LEU A 95 -4.66 -2.45 3.88
N ARG A 96 -4.38 -1.41 4.67
CA ARG A 96 -5.31 -0.28 4.86
C ARG A 96 -4.79 0.91 4.07
N VAL A 97 -5.43 1.19 2.95
CA VAL A 97 -5.17 2.39 2.18
C VAL A 97 -5.91 3.52 2.89
N GLY A 98 -5.15 4.39 3.55
CA GLY A 98 -5.69 5.64 4.07
C GLY A 98 -5.39 6.70 3.05
N LEU A 99 -6.44 7.19 2.36
CA LEU A 99 -6.49 8.42 1.55
C LEU A 99 -7.17 9.50 2.39
#